data_AF-A0A6B4JJY2-F1
#
_entry.id   AF-A0A6B4JJY2-F1
#
_cell.length_a   1.000
_cell.length_b   1.000
_cell.length_c   1.000
_cell.angle_alpha   90.00
_cell.angle_beta   90.00
_cell.angle_gamma   90.00
#
_symmetry.space_group_name_H-M   'P 1'
#
loop_
_entity.id
_entity.type
_entity.pdbx_description
1 polymer ?
#
loop_
_entity_poly.entity_id
_entity_poly.type
_entity_poly.pdbx_seq_one_letter_code
_entity_poly.pdbx_strand_id
1 'polypeptide(L)'
;MRQKTILSLILIGLISFNFIGCTSSAKEIAPNNEQEKNISTEDNKTNENDINKIPNNSDNETKNNTTINKNSQDDSNKVNSKKVDSSTKENNNVSKTQESTKQIYKNKLDAIELGMKDLDDLKGGSTLEMKSAAKEEYERWDRALNEIYGVLQKQLSSDDMNKLKDEEIKWIAARDEQAKKDSLQYKGGTAETLIYGMSLGQSTKERCYELVEKYMK
;
A
#
# COMPACT_ATOMS: atom_id res chain seq x y z
N MET A 1 -29.17 20.01 -23.98
CA MET A 1 -28.44 20.67 -22.87
C MET A 1 -28.59 19.79 -21.64
N ARG A 2 -27.52 19.11 -21.20
CA ARG A 2 -27.50 18.33 -19.95
C ARG A 2 -26.41 18.94 -19.08
N GLN A 3 -26.82 19.49 -17.94
CA GLN A 3 -25.92 20.16 -17.00
C GLN A 3 -24.92 19.15 -16.45
N LYS A 4 -23.63 19.46 -16.60
CA LYS A 4 -22.53 18.72 -15.98
C LYS A 4 -22.38 19.26 -14.56
N THR A 5 -22.63 18.43 -13.55
CA THR A 5 -22.32 18.75 -12.16
C THR A 5 -20.81 18.80 -12.01
N ILE A 6 -20.29 20.00 -11.76
CA ILE A 6 -18.88 20.27 -11.49
C ILE A 6 -18.60 19.76 -10.07
N LEU A 7 -17.86 18.66 -9.96
CA LEU A 7 -17.30 18.17 -8.71
C LEU A 7 -16.20 19.15 -8.29
N SER A 8 -16.44 19.91 -7.22
CA SER A 8 -15.48 20.89 -6.68
C SER A 8 -14.15 20.21 -6.31
N LEU A 9 -13.09 20.56 -7.03
CA LEU A 9 -11.70 20.33 -6.63
C LEU A 9 -11.38 21.24 -5.45
N ILE A 10 -11.32 20.66 -4.24
CA ILE A 10 -10.76 21.33 -3.08
C ILE A 10 -9.24 21.22 -3.17
N LEU A 11 -8.62 22.26 -3.73
CA LEU A 11 -7.19 22.48 -3.72
C LEU A 11 -6.76 22.97 -2.32
N ILE A 12 -6.32 22.06 -1.45
CA ILE A 12 -5.72 22.44 -0.16
C ILE A 12 -4.25 22.77 -0.40
N GLY A 13 -3.97 24.07 -0.38
CA GLY A 13 -2.62 24.61 -0.44
C GLY A 13 -1.76 24.19 0.74
N LEU A 14 -0.48 23.99 0.46
CA LEU A 14 0.61 23.76 1.40
C LEU A 14 0.69 24.89 2.43
N ILE A 15 0.24 24.64 3.66
CA ILE A 15 0.47 25.54 4.80
C ILE A 15 1.76 25.08 5.49
N SER A 16 2.83 25.84 5.30
CA SER A 16 4.07 25.74 6.07
C SER A 16 3.84 26.28 7.49
N PHE A 17 3.66 25.36 8.44
CA PHE A 17 3.60 25.67 9.87
C PHE A 17 4.98 26.15 10.36
N ASN A 18 5.10 27.47 10.56
CA ASN A 18 6.15 28.03 11.39
C ASN A 18 5.69 27.93 12.86
N PHE A 19 6.40 27.12 13.64
CA PHE A 19 6.25 27.04 15.09
C PHE A 19 6.71 28.37 15.72
N ILE A 20 5.78 29.10 16.33
CA ILE A 20 6.10 30.15 17.31
C ILE A 20 5.88 29.54 18.69
N GLY A 21 6.99 29.28 19.38
CA GLY A 21 6.98 28.85 20.78
C GLY A 21 6.59 29.99 21.70
N CYS A 22 5.48 29.83 22.42
CA CYS A 22 5.20 30.62 23.62
C CYS A 22 5.71 29.84 24.84
N THR A 23 6.77 30.35 25.46
CA THR A 23 7.13 29.96 26.83
C THR A 23 6.31 30.82 27.78
N SER A 24 5.59 30.19 28.69
CA SER A 24 5.09 30.88 29.88
C SER A 24 5.27 29.99 31.11
N SER A 25 5.72 30.67 32.15
CA SER A 25 6.36 30.15 33.34
C SER A 25 5.37 29.54 34.34
N ALA A 26 5.93 28.71 35.21
CA ALA A 26 5.31 27.88 36.22
C ALA A 26 4.41 28.60 37.21
N LYS A 27 3.42 27.86 37.73
CA LYS A 27 3.03 27.95 39.14
C LYS A 27 2.60 26.57 39.65
N GLU A 28 3.48 25.97 40.45
CA GLU A 28 3.17 24.85 41.32
C GLU A 28 2.24 25.29 42.46
N ILE A 29 1.20 24.50 42.73
CA ILE A 29 0.65 24.33 44.08
C ILE A 29 0.11 22.89 44.19
N ALA A 30 0.68 22.11 45.09
CA ALA A 30 0.10 20.91 45.72
C ALA A 30 0.63 20.86 47.17
N PRO A 31 0.09 20.01 48.08
CA PRO A 31 -1.25 19.43 48.19
C PRO A 31 -1.86 19.73 49.58
N ASN A 32 -3.11 19.32 49.84
CA ASN A 32 -3.54 19.01 51.21
C ASN A 32 -4.50 17.82 51.22
N ASN A 33 -4.35 17.04 52.28
CA ASN A 33 -4.72 15.64 52.47
C ASN A 33 -5.95 15.48 53.40
N GLU A 34 -6.51 14.27 53.43
CA GLU A 34 -7.39 13.67 54.49
C GLU A 34 -8.88 14.11 54.53
N GLN A 35 -9.88 13.26 54.76
CA GLN A 35 -9.95 11.85 55.16
C GLN A 35 -11.37 11.26 54.92
N GLU A 36 -11.43 9.94 55.06
CA GLU A 36 -12.47 8.94 54.77
C GLU A 36 -13.88 9.12 55.40
N LYS A 37 -14.91 8.49 54.79
CA LYS A 37 -15.75 7.49 55.50
C LYS A 37 -16.52 6.54 54.55
N ASN A 38 -16.55 5.28 55.01
CA ASN A 38 -16.96 4.01 54.39
C ASN A 38 -18.47 3.64 54.46
N ILE A 39 -18.79 2.51 53.80
CA ILE A 39 -19.88 1.49 54.02
C ILE A 39 -21.22 1.78 53.29
N SER A 40 -21.87 0.85 52.56
CA SER A 40 -22.04 -0.61 52.77
C SER A 40 -22.21 -1.46 51.49
N THR A 41 -21.76 -2.71 51.62
CA THR A 41 -21.99 -3.95 50.86
C THR A 41 -23.47 -4.37 50.82
N GLU A 42 -23.91 -5.05 49.75
CA GLU A 42 -24.82 -6.20 49.88
C GLU A 42 -24.59 -7.22 48.75
N ASP A 43 -24.52 -8.47 49.17
CA ASP A 43 -24.15 -9.69 48.45
C ASP A 43 -25.28 -10.25 47.55
N ASN A 44 -24.90 -11.03 46.54
CA ASN A 44 -25.41 -12.41 46.42
C ASN A 44 -24.50 -13.29 45.56
N LYS A 45 -23.95 -14.33 46.20
CA LYS A 45 -23.47 -15.60 45.60
C LYS A 45 -24.69 -16.33 44.99
N THR A 46 -24.60 -17.25 44.02
CA THR A 46 -23.91 -18.56 43.95
C THR A 46 -24.24 -19.07 42.52
N ASN A 47 -23.46 -19.84 41.76
CA ASN A 47 -22.89 -21.15 42.05
C ASN A 47 -21.89 -21.57 40.96
N GLU A 48 -20.92 -22.36 41.39
CA GLU A 48 -19.92 -23.08 40.60
C GLU A 48 -20.53 -24.12 39.64
N ASN A 49 -19.81 -24.42 38.56
CA ASN A 49 -19.45 -25.79 38.20
C ASN A 49 -18.18 -25.78 37.34
N ASP A 50 -17.13 -26.33 37.94
CA ASP A 50 -15.77 -26.52 37.51
C ASP A 50 -15.64 -27.87 36.77
N ILE A 51 -15.08 -27.93 35.55
CA ILE A 51 -14.29 -29.07 35.04
C ILE A 51 -13.27 -28.57 34.00
N ASN A 52 -12.01 -28.48 34.44
CA ASN A 52 -10.82 -28.56 33.59
C ASN A 52 -10.72 -29.91 32.86
N LYS A 53 -10.40 -29.91 31.56
CA LYS A 53 -9.44 -30.89 31.01
C LYS A 53 -8.90 -30.55 29.61
N ILE A 54 -7.66 -30.07 29.60
CA ILE A 54 -6.70 -30.24 28.49
C ILE A 54 -6.32 -31.72 28.43
N PRO A 55 -6.21 -32.34 27.25
CA PRO A 55 -5.31 -33.46 27.03
C PRO A 55 -4.18 -33.04 26.08
N ASN A 56 -2.99 -32.85 26.65
CA ASN A 56 -1.75 -33.18 25.95
C ASN A 56 -1.56 -34.69 26.09
N ASN A 57 -1.39 -35.41 24.98
CA ASN A 57 -0.47 -36.53 24.96
C ASN A 57 0.29 -36.57 23.63
N SER A 58 1.58 -36.78 23.81
CA SER A 58 2.63 -36.92 22.82
C SER A 58 2.75 -38.38 22.36
N ASP A 59 3.65 -38.58 21.41
CA ASP A 59 4.45 -39.79 21.16
C ASP A 59 3.89 -40.83 20.17
N ASN A 60 4.40 -40.79 18.93
CA ASN A 60 5.62 -41.52 18.53
C ASN A 60 5.88 -41.38 17.02
N GLU A 61 7.02 -40.80 16.63
CA GLU A 61 8.19 -41.50 16.05
C GLU A 61 7.83 -42.36 14.82
N THR A 62 8.38 -42.10 13.63
CA THR A 62 9.78 -42.41 13.33
C THR A 62 10.13 -41.91 11.92
N LYS A 63 11.25 -41.16 11.85
CA LYS A 63 12.43 -41.29 10.96
C LYS A 63 12.14 -41.86 9.55
N ASN A 64 12.65 -41.23 8.49
CA ASN A 64 13.97 -41.61 7.98
C ASN A 64 14.70 -40.47 7.24
N ASN A 65 15.98 -40.44 7.55
CA ASN A 65 17.02 -39.48 7.20
C ASN A 65 17.78 -39.85 5.91
N THR A 66 18.31 -38.82 5.24
CA THR A 66 19.64 -38.76 4.56
C THR A 66 19.80 -39.66 3.31
N THR A 67 20.29 -39.18 2.16
CA THR A 67 21.74 -38.95 1.97
C THR A 67 22.04 -38.23 0.65
N ILE A 68 22.96 -37.27 0.79
CA ILE A 68 23.76 -36.57 -0.22
C ILE A 68 24.44 -37.56 -1.17
N ASN A 69 24.52 -37.26 -2.47
CA ASN A 69 25.68 -37.70 -3.23
C ASN A 69 26.20 -36.59 -4.16
N LYS A 70 27.49 -36.32 -4.00
CA LYS A 70 28.32 -35.35 -4.73
C LYS A 70 29.39 -36.20 -5.38
N ASN A 71 29.55 -36.14 -6.70
CA ASN A 71 30.81 -36.53 -7.33
C ASN A 71 31.00 -35.77 -8.65
N SER A 72 32.17 -35.13 -8.76
CA SER A 72 32.76 -34.51 -9.94
C SER A 72 33.82 -35.43 -10.55
N GLN A 73 34.27 -35.04 -11.75
CA GLN A 73 35.41 -35.45 -12.59
C GLN A 73 34.97 -36.19 -13.86
N ASP A 74 34.96 -35.52 -15.01
CA ASP A 74 36.10 -35.12 -15.87
C ASP A 74 36.61 -36.30 -16.69
N ASP A 75 36.34 -36.29 -18.01
CA ASP A 75 37.42 -36.45 -18.98
C ASP A 75 37.00 -36.07 -20.41
N SER A 76 37.97 -35.48 -21.10
CA SER A 76 37.87 -34.91 -22.43
C SER A 76 37.87 -35.97 -23.54
N ASN A 77 37.10 -35.77 -24.61
CA ASN A 77 37.59 -36.10 -25.95
C ASN A 77 36.92 -35.31 -27.10
N LYS A 78 37.81 -34.86 -27.98
CA LYS A 78 37.67 -33.92 -29.10
C LYS A 78 37.36 -34.71 -30.38
N VAL A 79 36.69 -34.05 -31.35
CA VAL A 79 37.03 -33.97 -32.79
C VAL A 79 35.82 -34.02 -33.76
N ASN A 80 35.63 -32.88 -34.42
CA ASN A 80 35.30 -32.58 -35.83
C ASN A 80 33.89 -32.33 -36.38
N SER A 81 33.81 -31.13 -36.97
CA SER A 81 33.31 -30.78 -38.32
C SER A 81 31.88 -31.12 -38.72
N LYS A 82 31.06 -30.07 -38.86
CA LYS A 82 30.75 -29.53 -40.21
C LYS A 82 30.16 -28.13 -40.15
N LYS A 83 30.73 -27.30 -41.00
CA LYS A 83 30.40 -25.92 -41.34
C LYS A 83 29.31 -25.92 -42.41
N VAL A 84 28.13 -25.40 -42.11
CA VAL A 84 27.19 -24.84 -43.08
C VAL A 84 26.39 -23.76 -42.34
N ASP A 85 26.65 -22.50 -42.62
CA ASP A 85 25.52 -21.64 -43.02
C ASP A 85 26.00 -20.43 -43.82
N SER A 86 25.24 -20.21 -44.87
CA SER A 86 25.25 -19.16 -45.86
C SER A 86 24.66 -17.87 -45.29
N SER A 87 25.29 -16.75 -45.67
CA SER A 87 24.66 -15.51 -46.08
C SER A 87 23.46 -14.99 -45.28
N THR A 88 23.65 -13.89 -44.57
CA THR A 88 23.30 -12.54 -45.07
C THR A 88 23.44 -11.52 -43.95
N LYS A 89 24.35 -10.56 -44.13
CA LYS A 89 24.38 -9.33 -43.34
C LYS A 89 23.24 -8.44 -43.84
N GLU A 90 22.16 -8.36 -43.08
CA GLU A 90 21.25 -7.22 -43.14
C GLU A 90 21.38 -6.40 -41.86
N ASN A 91 22.22 -5.38 -41.94
CA ASN A 91 22.19 -4.24 -41.04
C ASN A 91 20.95 -3.40 -41.40
N ASN A 92 19.83 -3.66 -40.74
CA ASN A 92 18.76 -2.68 -40.64
C ASN A 92 18.74 -2.18 -39.20
N ASN A 93 19.55 -1.14 -39.00
CA ASN A 93 19.60 -0.34 -37.78
C ASN A 93 18.27 0.40 -37.65
N VAL A 94 17.26 -0.30 -37.10
CA VAL A 94 16.05 0.33 -36.61
C VAL A 94 16.48 1.11 -35.38
N SER A 95 16.61 2.43 -35.54
CA SER A 95 16.70 3.37 -34.43
C SER A 95 15.44 3.22 -33.58
N LYS A 96 15.47 2.27 -32.65
CA LYS A 96 14.51 2.11 -31.58
C LYS A 96 14.72 3.31 -30.67
N THR A 97 13.90 4.33 -30.82
CA THR A 97 13.81 5.42 -29.84
C THR A 97 13.48 4.75 -28.51
N GLN A 98 14.48 4.61 -27.64
CA GLN A 98 14.32 3.95 -26.37
C GLN A 98 13.47 4.89 -25.51
N GLU A 99 12.18 4.55 -25.32
CA GLU A 99 11.28 5.34 -24.46
C GLU A 99 11.90 5.52 -23.07
N SER A 100 11.83 6.73 -22.52
CA SER A 100 12.31 6.99 -21.16
C SER A 100 11.50 6.17 -20.15
N THR A 101 12.09 5.88 -18.98
CA THR A 101 11.35 5.12 -17.97
C THR A 101 10.12 5.90 -17.52
N LYS A 102 10.23 7.22 -17.41
CA LYS A 102 9.10 8.12 -17.19
C LYS A 102 7.97 7.89 -18.21
N GLN A 103 8.27 7.86 -19.51
CA GLN A 103 7.23 7.68 -20.54
C GLN A 103 6.57 6.30 -20.45
N ILE A 104 7.36 5.25 -20.21
CA ILE A 104 6.85 3.88 -20.03
C ILE A 104 5.85 3.83 -18.88
N TYR A 105 6.19 4.43 -17.74
CA TYR A 105 5.31 4.41 -16.57
C TYR A 105 4.09 5.33 -16.71
N LYS A 106 4.20 6.48 -17.39
CA LYS A 106 3.03 7.28 -17.75
C LYS A 106 2.04 6.47 -18.60
N ASN A 107 2.52 5.83 -19.66
CA ASN A 107 1.70 4.98 -20.50
C ASN A 107 1.05 3.84 -19.70
N LYS A 108 1.78 3.26 -18.73
CA LYS A 108 1.24 2.24 -17.82
C LYS A 108 0.13 2.77 -16.91
N LEU A 109 0.31 3.95 -16.31
CA LEU A 109 -0.73 4.57 -15.47
C LEU A 109 -1.98 4.91 -16.30
N ASP A 110 -1.79 5.43 -17.52
CA ASP A 110 -2.89 5.72 -18.43
C ASP A 110 -3.62 4.43 -18.87
N ALA A 111 -2.90 3.31 -19.03
CA ALA A 111 -3.50 2.02 -19.30
C ALA A 111 -4.29 1.47 -18.11
N ILE A 112 -3.81 1.66 -16.87
CA ILE A 112 -4.55 1.30 -15.66
C ILE A 112 -5.85 2.12 -15.57
N GLU A 113 -5.76 3.44 -15.74
CA GLU A 113 -6.91 4.34 -15.78
C GLU A 113 -7.92 3.92 -16.84
N LEU A 114 -7.45 3.64 -18.07
CA LEU A 114 -8.30 3.19 -19.16
C LEU A 114 -8.97 1.85 -18.83
N GLY A 115 -8.23 0.96 -18.18
CA GLY A 115 -8.67 -0.37 -17.74
C GLY A 115 -9.73 -0.36 -16.65
N MET A 116 -9.88 0.74 -15.89
CA MET A 116 -10.92 0.86 -14.84
C MET A 116 -12.36 0.80 -15.37
N LYS A 117 -12.56 0.86 -16.69
CA LYS A 117 -13.88 0.70 -17.32
C LYS A 117 -14.49 -0.68 -17.09
N ASP A 118 -13.67 -1.71 -16.83
CA ASP A 118 -14.18 -3.04 -16.47
C ASP A 118 -14.94 -3.06 -15.13
N LEU A 119 -14.83 -1.98 -14.34
CA LEU A 119 -15.56 -1.79 -13.09
C LEU A 119 -16.86 -0.97 -13.27
N ASP A 120 -17.19 -0.49 -14.46
CA ASP A 120 -18.31 0.45 -14.67
C ASP A 120 -19.67 -0.17 -14.29
N ASP A 121 -19.90 -1.44 -14.62
CA ASP A 121 -21.12 -2.16 -14.23
C ASP A 121 -21.25 -2.27 -12.71
N LEU A 122 -20.14 -2.54 -12.02
CA LEU A 122 -20.11 -2.60 -10.56
C LEU A 122 -20.34 -1.22 -9.92
N LYS A 123 -19.78 -0.16 -10.52
CA LYS A 123 -19.98 1.24 -10.09
C LYS A 123 -21.44 1.70 -10.25
N GLY A 124 -22.17 1.13 -11.22
CA GLY A 124 -23.60 1.40 -11.44
C GLY A 124 -24.56 0.47 -10.67
N GLY A 125 -24.04 -0.53 -9.96
CA GLY A 125 -24.82 -1.55 -9.28
C GLY A 125 -25.26 -1.19 -7.85
N SER A 126 -25.49 -2.23 -7.06
CA SER A 126 -25.78 -2.13 -5.62
C SER A 126 -24.61 -1.51 -4.85
N THR A 127 -24.86 -0.99 -3.64
CA THR A 127 -23.78 -0.49 -2.77
C THR A 127 -22.73 -1.56 -2.46
N LEU A 128 -23.09 -2.85 -2.49
CA LEU A 128 -22.12 -3.92 -2.36
C LEU A 128 -21.15 -3.97 -3.55
N GLU A 129 -21.68 -3.91 -4.77
CA GLU A 129 -20.90 -3.90 -6.01
C GLU A 129 -20.04 -2.64 -6.12
N MET A 130 -20.59 -1.48 -5.76
CA MET A 130 -19.82 -0.23 -5.71
C MET A 130 -18.62 -0.32 -4.77
N LYS A 131 -18.78 -0.96 -3.60
CA LYS A 131 -17.67 -1.18 -2.65
C LYS A 131 -16.63 -2.13 -3.23
N SER A 132 -17.06 -3.18 -3.93
CA SER A 132 -16.15 -4.08 -4.63
C SER A 132 -15.35 -3.34 -5.70
N ALA A 133 -16.00 -2.46 -6.48
CA ALA A 133 -15.33 -1.62 -7.45
C ALA A 133 -14.32 -0.66 -6.80
N ALA A 134 -14.71 0.05 -5.74
CA ALA A 134 -13.81 0.97 -5.03
C ALA A 134 -12.60 0.25 -4.43
N LYS A 135 -12.80 -0.95 -3.90
CA LYS A 135 -11.70 -1.81 -3.40
C LYS A 135 -10.76 -2.22 -4.53
N GLU A 136 -11.29 -2.73 -5.63
CA GLU A 136 -10.47 -3.17 -6.77
C GLU A 136 -9.71 -2.00 -7.40
N GLU A 137 -10.33 -0.83 -7.52
CA GLU A 137 -9.69 0.39 -8.00
C GLU A 137 -8.52 0.80 -7.09
N TYR A 138 -8.74 0.84 -5.77
CA TYR A 138 -7.67 1.11 -4.80
C TYR A 138 -6.53 0.09 -4.91
N GLU A 139 -6.83 -1.20 -4.98
CA GLU A 139 -5.81 -2.25 -5.07
C GLU A 139 -5.00 -2.18 -6.37
N ARG A 140 -5.60 -1.78 -7.50
CA ARG A 140 -4.88 -1.54 -8.76
C ARG A 140 -3.91 -0.37 -8.64
N TRP A 141 -4.35 0.74 -8.04
CA TRP A 141 -3.49 1.90 -7.83
C TRP A 141 -2.38 1.62 -6.82
N ASP A 142 -2.67 0.92 -5.73
CA ASP A 142 -1.67 0.56 -4.72
C ASP A 142 -0.60 -0.38 -5.28
N ARG A 143 -0.99 -1.37 -6.10
CA ARG A 143 -0.03 -2.20 -6.83
C ARG A 143 0.88 -1.36 -7.74
N ALA A 144 0.32 -0.40 -8.47
CA ALA A 144 1.09 0.49 -9.33
C ALA A 144 2.05 1.38 -8.53
N LEU A 145 1.59 1.92 -7.39
CA LEU A 145 2.40 2.75 -6.49
C LEU A 145 3.61 1.98 -5.97
N ASN A 146 3.40 0.76 -5.48
CA ASN A 146 4.46 -0.09 -4.97
C ASN A 146 5.48 -0.47 -6.05
N GLU A 147 5.02 -0.72 -7.28
CA GLU A 147 5.91 -0.97 -8.41
C GLU A 147 6.75 0.27 -8.77
N ILE A 148 6.12 1.45 -8.86
CA ILE A 148 6.80 2.73 -9.09
C ILE A 148 7.86 2.96 -8.02
N TYR A 149 7.52 2.80 -6.75
CA TYR A 149 8.44 2.95 -5.64
C TYR A 149 9.65 2.00 -5.77
N GLY A 150 9.41 0.74 -6.16
CA GLY A 150 10.48 -0.24 -6.41
C GLY A 150 11.39 0.10 -7.60
N VAL A 151 10.88 0.82 -8.61
CA VAL A 151 11.72 1.39 -9.68
C VAL A 151 12.54 2.57 -9.18
N LEU A 152 11.92 3.47 -8.43
CA LEU A 152 12.61 4.66 -7.90
C LEU A 152 13.76 4.29 -6.97
N GLN A 153 13.62 3.22 -6.19
CA GLN A 153 14.72 2.64 -5.39
C GLN A 153 15.97 2.31 -6.20
N LYS A 154 15.83 2.00 -7.50
CA LYS A 154 16.94 1.67 -8.39
C LYS A 154 17.48 2.89 -9.15
N GLN A 155 16.68 3.96 -9.25
CA GLN A 155 17.00 5.13 -10.07
C GLN A 155 17.57 6.31 -9.28
N LEU A 156 17.07 6.49 -8.05
CA LEU A 156 17.41 7.60 -7.17
C LEU A 156 18.73 7.33 -6.43
N SER A 157 19.39 8.42 -6.03
CA SER A 157 20.49 8.34 -5.07
C SER A 157 19.98 7.86 -3.72
N SER A 158 20.86 7.35 -2.85
CA SER A 158 20.46 6.96 -1.50
C SER A 158 19.85 8.12 -0.71
N ASP A 159 20.38 9.34 -0.87
CA ASP A 159 19.87 10.52 -0.19
C ASP A 159 18.49 10.92 -0.68
N ASP A 160 18.26 10.91 -2.00
CA ASP A 160 16.95 11.26 -2.55
C ASP A 160 15.91 10.16 -2.28
N MET A 161 16.31 8.90 -2.28
CA MET A 161 15.43 7.79 -1.89
C MET A 161 15.05 7.87 -0.39
N ASN A 162 15.96 8.29 0.49
CA ASN A 162 15.65 8.52 1.89
C ASN A 162 14.65 9.66 2.09
N LYS A 163 14.81 10.78 1.36
CA LYS A 163 13.82 11.87 1.37
C LYS A 163 12.46 11.39 0.86
N LEU A 164 12.44 10.65 -0.26
CA LEU A 164 11.21 10.09 -0.80
C LEU A 164 10.52 9.14 0.19
N LYS A 165 11.27 8.32 0.93
CA LYS A 165 10.72 7.45 1.97
C LYS A 165 10.01 8.26 3.06
N ASP A 166 10.60 9.36 3.52
CA ASP A 166 9.98 10.24 4.52
C ASP A 166 8.74 10.94 3.97
N GLU A 167 8.73 11.29 2.68
CA GLU A 167 7.55 11.81 1.98
C GLU A 167 6.43 10.77 1.90
N GLU A 168 6.74 9.53 1.52
CA GLU A 168 5.75 8.43 1.45
C GLU A 168 5.10 8.16 2.81
N ILE A 169 5.90 8.13 3.90
CA ILE A 169 5.36 7.92 5.26
C ILE A 169 4.36 9.02 5.63
N LYS A 170 4.70 10.29 5.35
CA LYS A 170 3.81 11.43 5.60
C LYS A 170 2.58 11.39 4.72
N TRP A 171 2.76 11.03 3.44
CA TRP A 171 1.67 10.93 2.48
C TRP A 171 0.68 9.84 2.87
N ILE A 172 1.13 8.65 3.30
CA ILE A 172 0.25 7.56 3.76
C ILE A 172 -0.60 8.04 4.95
N ALA A 173 0.01 8.70 5.93
CA ALA A 173 -0.73 9.22 7.09
C ALA A 173 -1.79 10.26 6.66
N ALA A 174 -1.42 11.19 5.78
CA ALA A 174 -2.35 12.20 5.26
C ALA A 174 -3.47 11.60 4.41
N ARG A 175 -3.16 10.60 3.57
CA ARG A 175 -4.12 9.84 2.77
C ARG A 175 -5.17 9.17 3.65
N ASP A 176 -4.72 8.45 4.67
CA ASP A 176 -5.61 7.69 5.56
C ASP A 176 -6.49 8.62 6.41
N GLU A 177 -5.93 9.76 6.87
CA GLU A 177 -6.69 10.81 7.54
C GLU A 177 -7.76 11.43 6.62
N GLN A 178 -7.39 11.74 5.37
CA GLN A 178 -8.30 12.30 4.38
C GLN A 178 -9.43 11.32 4.05
N ALA A 179 -9.13 10.04 3.82
CA ALA A 179 -10.14 9.03 3.56
C ALA A 179 -11.12 8.87 4.72
N LYS A 180 -10.63 8.92 5.97
CA LYS A 180 -11.48 8.91 7.17
C LYS A 180 -12.34 10.16 7.27
N LYS A 181 -11.81 11.33 6.90
CA LYS A 181 -12.55 12.59 6.92
C LYS A 181 -13.68 12.59 5.88
N ASP A 182 -13.39 12.11 4.66
CA ASP A 182 -14.37 12.05 3.57
C ASP A 182 -15.55 11.13 3.89
N SER A 183 -15.29 10.01 4.58
CA SER A 183 -16.32 9.04 4.95
C SER A 183 -17.15 9.43 6.16
N LEU A 184 -16.68 10.39 6.97
CA LEU A 184 -17.25 10.71 8.29
C LEU A 184 -18.73 11.12 8.25
N GLN A 185 -19.16 11.82 7.19
CA GLN A 185 -20.55 12.24 7.02
C GLN A 185 -21.52 11.05 6.84
N TYR A 186 -21.01 9.87 6.49
CA TYR A 186 -21.78 8.65 6.26
C TYR A 186 -21.65 7.63 7.41
N LYS A 187 -21.05 8.05 8.53
CA LYS A 187 -20.71 7.16 9.65
C LYS A 187 -21.88 6.27 10.07
N GLY A 188 -21.61 4.96 10.15
CA GLY A 188 -22.60 3.94 10.52
C GLY A 188 -23.48 3.44 9.38
N GLY A 189 -23.35 4.02 8.17
CA GLY A 189 -24.02 3.56 6.96
C GLY A 189 -23.12 2.73 6.04
N THR A 190 -23.72 2.03 5.08
CA THR A 190 -22.97 1.28 4.06
C THR A 190 -22.09 2.18 3.18
N ALA A 191 -22.49 3.45 3.01
CA ALA A 191 -21.76 4.46 2.25
C ALA A 191 -20.43 4.88 2.91
N GLU A 192 -20.26 4.75 4.23
CA GLU A 192 -19.00 5.11 4.91
C GLU A 192 -17.82 4.34 4.30
N THR A 193 -17.94 3.02 4.23
CA THR A 193 -16.88 2.14 3.69
C THR A 193 -16.65 2.36 2.19
N LEU A 194 -17.70 2.69 1.44
CA LEU A 194 -17.60 3.00 0.01
C LEU A 194 -16.77 4.28 -0.21
N ILE A 195 -17.15 5.36 0.48
CA ILE A 195 -16.49 6.67 0.33
C ILE A 195 -15.05 6.62 0.83
N TYR A 196 -14.79 5.88 1.91
CA TYR A 196 -13.43 5.62 2.39
C TYR A 196 -12.57 4.96 1.30
N GLY A 197 -13.06 3.87 0.69
CA GLY A 197 -12.35 3.17 -0.38
C GLY A 197 -12.12 4.03 -1.63
N MET A 198 -13.12 4.84 -2.03
CA MET A 198 -12.99 5.77 -3.15
C MET A 198 -11.92 6.83 -2.89
N SER A 199 -11.87 7.40 -1.69
CA SER A 199 -10.86 8.40 -1.31
C SER A 199 -9.44 7.82 -1.30
N LEU A 200 -9.27 6.59 -0.79
CA LEU A 200 -7.99 5.87 -0.88
C LEU A 200 -7.55 5.66 -2.34
N GLY A 201 -8.45 5.19 -3.21
CA GLY A 201 -8.16 4.95 -4.62
C GLY A 201 -7.72 6.23 -5.34
N GLN A 202 -8.47 7.31 -5.18
CA GLN A 202 -8.18 8.59 -5.82
C GLN A 202 -6.83 9.17 -5.37
N SER A 203 -6.57 9.23 -4.07
CA SER A 203 -5.32 9.76 -3.52
C SER A 203 -4.11 8.93 -3.97
N THR A 204 -4.27 7.60 -4.06
CA THR A 204 -3.20 6.68 -4.50
C THR A 204 -2.90 6.85 -5.99
N LYS A 205 -3.93 7.02 -6.82
CA LYS A 205 -3.77 7.37 -8.24
C LYS A 205 -2.95 8.65 -8.41
N GLU A 206 -3.33 9.71 -7.72
CA GLU A 206 -2.64 11.00 -7.80
C GLU A 206 -1.16 10.86 -7.41
N ARG A 207 -0.88 10.10 -6.34
CA ARG A 207 0.49 9.83 -5.91
C ARG A 207 1.29 9.06 -6.95
N CYS A 208 0.71 8.05 -7.62
CA CYS A 208 1.37 7.35 -8.71
C CYS A 208 1.86 8.31 -9.81
N TYR A 209 0.98 9.20 -10.28
CA TYR A 209 1.35 10.19 -11.30
C TYR A 209 2.39 11.19 -10.79
N GLU A 210 2.26 11.64 -9.54
CA GLU A 210 3.23 12.53 -8.92
C GLU A 210 4.63 11.91 -8.87
N LEU A 211 4.74 10.65 -8.44
CA LEU A 211 6.01 9.95 -8.33
C LEU A 211 6.68 9.77 -9.70
N VAL A 212 5.91 9.40 -10.72
CA VAL A 212 6.41 9.26 -12.08
C VAL A 212 6.88 10.62 -12.62
N GLU A 213 6.11 11.68 -12.43
CA GLU A 213 6.46 13.00 -12.95
C GLU A 213 7.68 13.61 -12.25
N LYS A 214 7.77 13.50 -10.92
CA LYS A 214 8.82 14.17 -10.17
C LYS A 214 10.14 13.41 -10.15
N TYR A 215 10.10 12.07 -10.11
CA TYR A 215 11.28 11.28 -9.74
C TYR A 215 11.81 10.36 -10.84
N MET A 216 11.00 9.98 -11.84
CA MET A 216 11.48 9.06 -12.89
C MET A 216 12.28 9.77 -13.98
N LYS A 217 13.30 9.06 -14.49
CA LYS A 217 14.16 9.49 -15.61
C LYS A 217 13.54 9.18 -16.98
#